data_AF-A0A1Y2BT97-F1
#
_entry.id   AF-A0A1Y2BT97-F1
#
_cell.length_a   1.000
_cell.length_b   1.000
_cell.length_c   1.000
_cell.angle_alpha   90.00
_cell.angle_beta   90.00
_cell.angle_gamma   90.00
#
_symmetry.space_group_name_H-M   'P 1'
#
loop_
_entity.id
_entity.type
_entity.pdbx_description
1 polymer ?
#
loop_
_entity_poly.entity_id
_entity_poly.type
_entity_poly.pdbx_seq_one_letter_code
_entity_poly.pdbx_strand_id
1 'polypeptide(L)'
;MKEGIRRNPPIYLLFTAVGFGVGLAGYFGWHAIRTDPHLLLVNKKTNPHPWLSVDQGTNIKLYSINQKFDKNVKKGYHDDL
;
A
#
# COMPACT_ATOMS: atom_id res chain seq x y z
N MET A 1 8.05 35.62 4.98
CA MET A 1 7.45 34.35 5.48
C MET A 1 8.41 33.53 6.34
N LYS A 2 9.66 33.26 5.93
CA LYS A 2 10.64 32.49 6.71
C LYS A 2 10.94 33.07 8.11
N GLU A 3 10.98 34.40 8.23
CA GLU A 3 11.20 35.12 9.50
C GLU A 3 10.10 34.88 10.55
N GLY A 4 8.84 34.73 10.13
CA GLY A 4 7.71 34.54 11.03
C GLY A 4 7.63 33.14 11.66
N ILE A 5 8.19 32.14 10.96
CA ILE A 5 8.23 30.74 11.43
C ILE A 5 9.32 30.55 12.49
N ARG A 6 10.48 31.20 12.32
CA ARG A 6 11.60 31.14 13.29
C ARG A 6 11.26 31.73 14.66
N ARG A 7 10.41 32.76 14.68
CA ARG A 7 10.03 33.49 15.90
C ARG A 7 8.99 32.76 16.76
N ASN A 8 8.25 31.80 16.19
CA ASN A 8 7.16 31.08 16.86
C ASN A 8 7.33 29.56 16.72
N PRO A 9 7.98 28.90 17.70
CA PRO A 9 8.21 27.45 17.70
C PRO A 9 6.96 26.59 17.45
N PRO A 10 5.76 26.95 17.97
CA PRO A 10 4.54 26.16 17.73
C PRO A 10 4.09 26.10 16.27
N ILE A 11 4.39 27.14 15.48
CA ILE A 11 3.99 27.19 14.06
C ILE A 11 4.77 26.16 13.24
N TYR A 12 6.03 25.92 13.60
CA TYR A 12 6.84 24.88 12.97
C TYR A 12 6.19 23.49 13.17
N LEU A 13 5.76 23.18 14.39
CA LEU A 13 5.09 21.92 14.71
C LEU A 13 3.81 21.72 13.89
N LEU A 14 3.00 22.78 13.75
CA LEU A 14 1.78 22.74 12.95
C LEU A 14 2.08 22.40 11.48
N PHE A 15 3.04 23.11 10.86
CA PHE A 15 3.40 22.85 9.46
C PHE A 15 4.00 21.46 9.28
N THR A 16 4.80 20.97 10.23
CA THR A 16 5.32 19.60 10.15
C THR A 16 4.22 18.56 10.25
N ALA A 17 3.25 18.74 11.16
CA ALA A 17 2.14 17.80 11.31
C ALA A 17 1.24 17.76 10.06
N VAL A 18 0.92 18.94 9.50
CA VAL A 18 0.12 19.05 8.29
C VAL A 18 0.87 18.48 7.09
N GLY A 19 2.14 18.85 6.91
CA GLY A 19 2.99 18.32 5.83
C GLY A 19 3.15 16.81 5.90
N PHE A 20 3.32 16.26 7.11
CA PHE A 20 3.39 14.83 7.34
C PHE A 20 2.06 14.13 7.00
N GLY A 21 0.92 14.69 7.41
CA GLY A 21 -0.40 14.15 7.09
C GLY A 21 -0.67 14.10 5.58
N VAL A 22 -0.37 15.19 4.86
CA VAL A 22 -0.51 15.26 3.40
C VAL A 22 0.42 14.26 2.71
N GLY A 23 1.67 14.17 3.17
CA GLY A 23 2.65 13.22 2.64
C GLY A 23 2.22 11.76 2.81
N LEU A 24 1.74 11.39 4.00
CA LEU A 24 1.21 10.05 4.25
C LEU A 24 -0.02 9.76 3.38
N ALA A 25 -0.98 10.69 3.30
CA ALA A 25 -2.17 10.50 2.47
C ALA A 25 -1.81 10.22 1.00
N GLY A 26 -0.85 10.98 0.45
CA GLY A 26 -0.35 10.75 -0.90
C GLY A 26 0.34 9.39 -1.06
N TYR A 27 1.20 9.01 -0.12
CA TYR A 27 1.89 7.71 -0.14
C TYR A 27 0.90 6.54 -0.07
N PHE A 28 -0.07 6.58 0.84
CA PHE A 28 -1.10 5.56 0.98
C PHE A 28 -1.96 5.45 -0.28
N GLY A 29 -2.38 6.57 -0.87
CA GLY A 29 -3.15 6.57 -2.11
C GLY A 29 -2.35 5.95 -3.27
N TRP A 30 -1.08 6.33 -3.43
CA TRP A 30 -0.19 5.76 -4.44
C TRP A 30 0.05 4.25 -4.23
N HIS A 31 0.26 3.82 -2.99
CA HIS A 31 0.43 2.41 -2.65
C HIS A 31 -0.84 1.62 -2.95
N ALA A 32 -2.01 2.12 -2.54
CA ALA A 32 -3.30 1.48 -2.81
C ALA A 32 -3.55 1.31 -4.32
N ILE A 33 -3.30 2.33 -5.15
CA ILE A 33 -3.49 2.21 -6.60
C ILE A 33 -2.61 1.12 -7.23
N ARG A 34 -1.40 0.90 -6.69
CA ARG A 34 -0.45 -0.08 -7.24
C ARG A 34 -0.61 -1.49 -6.68
N THR A 35 -1.23 -1.63 -5.52
CA THR A 35 -1.29 -2.91 -4.80
C THR A 35 -2.72 -3.42 -4.63
N ASP A 36 -3.73 -2.56 -4.81
CA ASP A 36 -5.12 -2.98 -4.82
C ASP A 36 -5.45 -3.68 -6.14
N PRO A 37 -5.73 -5.00 -6.12
CA PRO A 37 -6.17 -5.71 -7.30
C PRO A 37 -7.42 -5.06 -7.89
N HIS A 38 -8.36 -4.50 -7.10
CA HIS A 38 -9.58 -3.86 -7.63
C HIS A 38 -9.32 -2.60 -8.46
N LEU A 39 -8.22 -1.89 -8.20
CA LEU A 39 -7.81 -0.72 -8.98
C LEU A 39 -6.94 -1.11 -10.19
N LEU A 40 -6.14 -2.17 -10.08
CA LEU A 40 -5.42 -2.78 -11.22
C LEU A 40 -6.38 -3.49 -12.20
N LEU A 41 -7.50 -4.00 -11.67
CA LEU A 41 -8.64 -4.57 -12.36
C LEU A 41 -9.36 -3.57 -13.29
N VAL A 42 -8.93 -2.30 -13.34
CA VAL A 42 -9.51 -1.25 -14.21
C VAL A 42 -9.13 -1.45 -15.67
N ASN A 43 -8.03 -2.14 -16.00
CA ASN A 43 -7.65 -2.44 -17.39
C ASN A 43 -8.37 -3.69 -17.94
N LYS A 44 -9.70 -3.77 -17.76
CA LYS A 44 -10.55 -4.87 -18.26
C LYS A 44 -10.58 -4.98 -19.79
N LYS A 45 -10.14 -3.94 -20.50
CA LYS A 45 -10.09 -3.93 -21.97
C LYS A 45 -9.00 -4.82 -22.54
N THR A 46 -7.86 -4.96 -21.84
CA THR A 46 -6.70 -5.72 -22.36
C THR A 46 -6.45 -7.02 -21.61
N ASN A 47 -6.94 -7.14 -20.37
CA ASN A 47 -6.92 -8.38 -19.62
C ASN A 47 -8.37 -8.75 -19.21
N PRO A 48 -8.99 -9.77 -19.83
CA PRO A 48 -10.35 -10.21 -19.51
C PRO A 48 -10.43 -11.08 -18.24
N HIS A 49 -9.31 -11.61 -17.75
CA HIS A 49 -9.25 -12.41 -16.51
C HIS A 49 -8.21 -11.89 -15.48
N PRO A 50 -8.31 -10.62 -15.07
CA PRO A 50 -7.37 -9.95 -14.17
C PRO A 50 -7.30 -10.56 -12.75
N TRP A 51 -8.30 -11.35 -12.37
CA TRP A 51 -8.30 -12.10 -11.11
C TRP A 51 -7.35 -13.31 -11.11
N LEU A 52 -6.88 -13.79 -12.28
CA LEU A 52 -5.88 -14.87 -12.34
C LEU A 52 -4.49 -14.40 -11.89
N SER A 53 -4.20 -13.11 -11.97
CA SER A 53 -2.88 -12.52 -11.69
C SER A 53 -2.80 -11.83 -10.33
N VAL A 54 -3.72 -12.12 -9.42
CA VAL A 54 -3.66 -11.58 -8.05
C VAL A 54 -2.60 -12.36 -7.28
N ASP A 55 -1.40 -11.79 -7.20
CA ASP A 55 -0.32 -12.36 -6.42
C ASP A 55 -0.67 -12.28 -4.92
N GLN A 56 -0.64 -13.41 -4.23
CA GLN A 56 -0.94 -13.50 -2.80
C GLN A 56 0.05 -12.69 -1.95
N GLY A 57 1.26 -12.43 -2.47
CA GLY A 57 2.25 -11.57 -1.83
C GLY A 57 1.93 -10.07 -1.94
N THR A 58 1.04 -9.68 -2.84
CA THR A 58 0.62 -8.28 -3.03
C THR A 58 -0.64 -7.98 -2.23
N ASN A 59 -0.48 -7.33 -1.08
CA ASN A 59 -1.58 -6.98 -0.18
C ASN A 59 -1.73 -5.46 -0.11
N ILE A 60 -2.96 -4.96 -0.18
CA ILE A 60 -3.27 -3.54 0.05
C ILE A 60 -2.95 -3.08 1.50
N LYS A 61 -2.84 -4.04 2.42
CA LYS A 61 -2.51 -3.77 3.81
C LYS A 61 -1.03 -3.42 3.93
N LEU A 62 -0.72 -2.23 4.46
CA LEU A 62 0.66 -1.81 4.69
C LEU A 62 1.45 -2.74 5.62
N TYR A 63 0.78 -3.34 6.60
CA TYR A 63 1.43 -4.21 7.58
C TYR A 63 0.44 -5.20 8.20
N SER A 64 0.81 -6.48 8.27
CA SER A 64 0.05 -7.52 8.97
C SER A 64 0.85 -8.08 10.13
N ILE A 65 0.33 -7.93 11.35
CA ILE A 65 0.95 -8.50 12.56
C ILE A 65 0.80 -10.04 12.58
N ASN A 66 -0.28 -10.57 12.01
CA ASN A 66 -0.54 -12.01 11.87
C ASN A 66 -0.46 -12.45 10.40
N GLN A 67 0.75 -12.56 9.86
CA GLN A 67 1.02 -13.16 8.54
C GLN A 67 0.95 -14.70 8.64
N LYS A 68 -0.25 -15.26 8.87
CA LYS A 68 -0.41 -16.73 8.90
C LYS A 68 -0.48 -17.37 7.49
N PHE A 69 -0.45 -16.55 6.44
CA PHE A 69 -0.66 -16.99 5.05
C PHE A 69 0.65 -17.14 4.26
N ASP A 70 1.78 -16.64 4.78
CA ASP A 70 3.09 -16.76 4.14
C ASP A 70 3.75 -18.10 4.46
N LYS A 71 3.23 -19.16 3.84
CA LYS A 71 3.95 -20.38 3.40
C LYS A 71 2.96 -21.50 3.09
N ASN A 72 2.20 -21.33 2.00
CA ASN A 72 2.03 -22.47 1.10
C ASN A 72 3.15 -22.40 0.06
N VAL A 73 4.40 -22.41 0.54
CA VAL A 73 5.50 -22.88 -0.31
C VAL A 73 5.08 -24.29 -0.68
N LYS A 74 4.83 -24.51 -1.97
CA LYS A 74 4.54 -25.80 -2.61
C LYS A 74 5.15 -26.95 -1.80
N LYS A 75 4.36 -27.57 -0.91
CA LYS A 75 4.59 -28.97 -0.58
C LYS A 75 4.08 -29.66 -1.84
N GLY A 76 5.00 -30.24 -2.61
CA GLY A 76 4.72 -30.79 -3.93
C GLY A 76 3.39 -31.53 -3.92
N TYR A 77 2.51 -31.19 -4.87
CA TYR A 77 1.34 -31.99 -5.15
C TYR A 77 1.83 -33.19 -5.97
N HIS A 78 2.54 -34.07 -5.27
CA HIS A 78 3.17 -35.26 -5.78
C HIS A 78 3.43 -36.14 -4.53
N ASP A 79 2.64 -37.22 -4.42
CA ASP A 79 3.14 -38.60 -4.24
C ASP A 79 2.45 -39.50 -3.19
N ASP A 80 1.11 -39.58 -3.11
CA ASP A 80 0.41 -40.75 -2.52
C ASP A 80 -1.13 -40.65 -2.50
N LEU A 81 -1.77 -41.11 -3.59
CA LEU A 81 -3.00 -41.94 -3.67
C LEU A 81 -3.40 -42.18 -5.13
#